data_AF-A0A7S3H8P1-F1
#
_entry.id   AF-A0A7S3H8P1-F1
#
_cell.length_a   1.000
_cell.length_b   1.000
_cell.length_c   1.000
_cell.angle_alpha   90.00
_cell.angle_beta   90.00
_cell.angle_gamma   90.00
#
_symmetry.space_group_name_H-M   'P 1'
#
loop_
_entity.id
_entity.type
_entity.pdbx_description
1 polymer ?
#
loop_
_entity_poly.entity_id
_entity_poly.type
_entity_poly.pdbx_seq_one_letter_code
_entity_poly.pdbx_strand_id
1 'polypeptide(L)'
;RTMKHKESTLLPSKLIAMMLLTVFICLVLCAQQALSFKIAIPMKSRHSMSKVAMVAPSAASKEAKVKKEVIGKGDLLVKLQAATSFKKKDIELVLESFVAVIHDEVLHKGAELRLRDFGTFKQKKTQPRSGRNPKTGEPIEIAGASSVTF
;
A
#
# COMPACT_ATOMS: atom_id res chain seq x y z
N ARG A 1 16.35 51.39 -49.39
CA ARG A 1 14.97 51.77 -49.00
C ARG A 1 14.24 50.49 -48.63
N THR A 2 14.31 50.12 -47.35
CA THR A 2 13.94 48.81 -46.84
C THR A 2 12.41 48.65 -46.77
N MET A 3 11.96 47.51 -47.31
CA MET A 3 10.90 46.61 -46.85
C MET A 3 9.87 47.16 -45.85
N LYS A 4 8.58 46.94 -46.14
CA LYS A 4 7.67 46.39 -45.13
C LYS A 4 6.47 45.70 -45.78
N HIS A 5 6.55 44.37 -45.71
CA HIS A 5 5.45 43.43 -45.90
C HIS A 5 4.21 43.88 -45.15
N LYS A 6 3.10 43.92 -45.86
CA LYS A 6 1.75 44.08 -45.34
C LYS A 6 1.29 42.70 -44.88
N GLU A 7 1.68 42.30 -43.67
CA GLU A 7 1.13 41.11 -43.02
C GLU A 7 -0.05 41.54 -42.14
N SER A 8 -1.23 41.44 -42.72
CA SER A 8 -2.51 41.82 -42.16
C SER A 8 -2.91 40.88 -41.00
N THR A 9 -2.79 41.42 -39.80
CA THR A 9 -3.69 41.31 -38.64
C THR A 9 -5.00 40.54 -38.89
N LEU A 10 -5.03 39.22 -38.66
CA LEU A 10 -6.29 38.48 -38.57
C LEU A 10 -6.18 37.16 -37.79
N LEU A 11 -5.55 37.20 -36.60
CA LEU A 11 -5.40 36.01 -35.74
C LEU A 11 -5.73 36.15 -34.23
N PRO A 12 -6.26 37.26 -33.66
CA PRO A 12 -6.54 37.26 -32.22
C PRO A 12 -7.84 36.53 -31.84
N SER A 13 -8.86 36.48 -32.70
CA SER A 13 -10.15 35.86 -32.36
C SER A 13 -10.10 34.33 -32.28
N LYS A 14 -9.36 33.68 -33.19
CA LYS A 14 -9.18 32.22 -33.19
C LYS A 14 -8.34 31.75 -32.00
N LEU A 15 -7.36 32.55 -31.58
CA LEU A 15 -6.49 32.22 -30.45
C LEU A 15 -7.24 32.31 -29.13
N ILE A 16 -8.10 33.32 -28.95
CA ILE A 16 -8.98 33.43 -27.78
C ILE A 16 -10.01 32.30 -27.74
N ALA A 17 -10.58 31.94 -28.91
CA ALA A 17 -11.51 30.81 -29.00
C ALA A 17 -10.84 29.46 -28.68
N MET A 18 -9.59 29.24 -29.11
CA MET A 18 -8.83 28.03 -28.78
C MET A 18 -8.48 27.96 -27.29
N MET A 19 -8.13 29.08 -26.65
CA MET A 19 -7.81 29.15 -25.22
C MET A 19 -9.05 28.96 -24.33
N LEU A 20 -10.21 29.49 -24.74
CA LEU A 20 -11.46 29.23 -24.02
C LEU A 20 -11.93 27.78 -24.18
N LEU A 21 -11.73 27.19 -25.36
CA LEU A 21 -12.07 25.79 -25.60
C LEU A 21 -11.18 24.82 -24.81
N THR A 22 -9.87 25.10 -24.68
CA THR A 22 -8.96 24.25 -23.89
C THR A 22 -9.25 24.33 -22.40
N VAL A 23 -9.55 25.52 -21.86
CA VAL A 23 -9.95 25.67 -20.45
C VAL A 23 -11.30 25.00 -20.17
N PHE A 24 -12.25 25.08 -21.11
CA PHE A 24 -13.55 24.40 -20.98
C PHE A 24 -13.40 22.88 -21.01
N ILE A 25 -12.57 22.34 -21.92
CA ILE A 25 -12.28 20.89 -21.96
C ILE A 25 -11.57 20.45 -20.67
N CYS A 26 -10.61 21.22 -20.13
CA CYS A 26 -9.95 20.91 -18.86
C CYS A 26 -10.90 20.88 -17.66
N LEU A 27 -11.84 21.84 -17.57
CA LEU A 27 -12.85 21.86 -16.51
C LEU A 27 -13.84 20.70 -16.63
N VAL A 28 -14.25 20.34 -17.85
CA VAL A 28 -15.17 19.22 -18.10
C VAL A 28 -14.51 17.86 -17.84
N LEU A 29 -13.22 17.70 -18.18
CA LEU A 29 -12.47 16.47 -17.89
C LEU A 29 -12.24 16.29 -16.37
N CYS A 30 -11.97 17.38 -15.66
CA CYS A 30 -11.82 17.38 -14.20
C CYS A 30 -13.15 17.05 -13.50
N ALA A 31 -14.29 17.51 -14.03
CA ALA A 31 -15.62 17.17 -13.51
C ALA A 31 -16.04 15.70 -13.77
N GLN A 32 -15.60 15.08 -14.87
CA GLN A 32 -15.96 13.68 -15.18
C GLN A 32 -15.21 12.63 -14.34
N GLN A 33 -14.08 12.97 -13.72
CA GLN A 33 -13.40 12.06 -12.78
C GLN A 33 -14.12 11.95 -11.42
N ALA A 34 -15.10 12.81 -11.14
CA ALA A 34 -15.90 12.76 -9.92
C ALA A 34 -17.15 11.87 -10.00
N LEU A 35 -17.48 11.28 -11.16
CA LEU A 35 -18.76 10.56 -11.34
C LEU A 35 -18.69 9.04 -11.55
N SER A 36 -17.49 8.44 -11.64
CA SER A 36 -17.34 6.99 -11.83
C SER A 36 -16.94 6.21 -10.56
N PHE A 37 -17.00 6.82 -9.37
CA PHE A 37 -16.85 6.13 -8.09
C PHE A 37 -18.19 5.85 -7.38
N LYS A 38 -19.30 5.82 -8.13
CA LYS A 38 -20.54 5.19 -7.67
C LYS A 38 -20.40 3.67 -7.81
N ILE A 39 -19.72 3.10 -6.82
CA ILE A 39 -19.78 1.67 -6.51
C ILE A 39 -21.25 1.33 -6.29
N ALA A 40 -21.84 0.73 -7.33
CA ALA A 40 -23.09 0.02 -7.23
C ALA A 40 -22.89 -1.14 -6.25
N ILE A 41 -23.46 -1.00 -5.06
CA ILE A 41 -23.70 -2.11 -4.13
C ILE A 41 -25.03 -2.72 -4.55
N PRO A 42 -25.09 -3.88 -5.23
CA PRO A 42 -26.34 -4.60 -5.37
C PRO A 42 -26.67 -5.26 -4.02
N MET A 43 -27.54 -4.60 -3.24
CA MET A 43 -28.34 -5.30 -2.25
C MET A 43 -29.34 -6.21 -2.98
N LYS A 44 -29.07 -7.52 -3.01
CA LYS A 44 -30.12 -8.52 -3.28
C LYS A 44 -30.48 -9.22 -1.97
N SER A 45 -31.71 -8.98 -1.56
CA SER A 45 -32.31 -9.51 -0.34
C SER A 45 -32.63 -11.01 -0.42
N ARG A 46 -32.47 -11.64 0.74
CA ARG A 46 -33.41 -12.58 1.39
C ARG A 46 -33.63 -13.98 0.80
N HIS A 47 -33.29 -14.92 1.69
CA HIS A 47 -33.99 -16.16 2.03
C HIS A 47 -33.89 -17.35 1.09
N SER A 48 -33.02 -18.29 1.48
CA SER A 48 -33.51 -19.62 1.82
C SER A 48 -32.76 -20.11 3.06
N MET A 49 -33.50 -20.18 4.17
CA MET A 49 -33.12 -20.90 5.37
C MET A 49 -32.93 -22.37 4.99
N SER A 50 -31.74 -22.92 5.16
CA SER A 50 -31.57 -24.35 5.47
C SER A 50 -30.17 -24.66 5.98
N LYS A 51 -30.12 -25.19 7.20
CA LYS A 51 -29.00 -25.84 7.88
C LYS A 51 -27.89 -24.94 8.43
N VAL A 52 -28.23 -24.21 9.49
CA VAL A 52 -27.36 -24.16 10.67
C VAL A 52 -27.42 -25.53 11.33
N ALA A 53 -26.46 -26.39 11.04
CA ALA A 53 -26.22 -27.56 11.88
C ALA A 53 -25.46 -27.09 13.12
N MET A 54 -26.12 -27.20 14.27
CA MET A 54 -25.49 -27.16 15.58
C MET A 54 -24.27 -28.06 15.61
N VAL A 55 -23.13 -27.54 16.04
CA VAL A 55 -22.22 -28.28 16.91
C VAL A 55 -21.88 -27.35 18.08
N ALA A 56 -22.73 -27.43 19.10
CA ALA A 56 -22.39 -27.05 20.46
C ALA A 56 -21.98 -28.35 21.23
N PRO A 57 -21.53 -28.26 22.47
CA PRO A 57 -20.14 -28.27 22.87
C PRO A 57 -19.76 -29.60 23.56
N SER A 58 -18.52 -30.06 23.37
CA SER A 58 -17.93 -31.15 24.16
C SER A 58 -16.58 -30.65 24.65
N ALA A 59 -16.55 -30.10 25.86
CA ALA A 59 -16.30 -30.82 27.10
C ALA A 59 -14.81 -31.08 27.34
N ALA A 60 -14.38 -30.61 28.51
CA ALA A 60 -13.28 -31.12 29.31
C ALA A 60 -11.84 -30.98 28.75
N SER A 61 -11.22 -29.90 29.21
CA SER A 61 -9.91 -29.88 29.87
C SER A 61 -8.81 -30.75 29.27
N LYS A 62 -7.85 -30.08 28.64
CA LYS A 62 -6.42 -30.29 28.86
C LYS A 62 -5.73 -28.98 28.60
N GLU A 63 -4.96 -28.48 29.56
CA GLU A 63 -4.00 -27.41 29.39
C GLU A 63 -2.96 -27.86 28.36
N ALA A 64 -3.27 -27.63 27.09
CA ALA A 64 -2.38 -27.88 25.99
C ALA A 64 -1.40 -26.70 25.95
N LYS A 65 -0.11 -26.98 26.17
CA LYS A 65 1.02 -26.12 25.81
C LYS A 65 0.63 -25.28 24.59
N VAL A 66 0.51 -23.96 24.78
CA VAL A 66 0.18 -23.02 23.70
C VAL A 66 1.28 -23.13 22.65
N LYS A 67 1.04 -23.96 21.62
CA LYS A 67 1.86 -23.97 20.43
C LYS A 67 1.73 -22.59 19.84
N LYS A 68 2.85 -21.87 19.74
CA LYS A 68 2.90 -20.59 19.03
C LYS A 68 2.40 -20.83 17.60
N GLU A 69 1.18 -20.44 17.31
CA GLU A 69 0.62 -20.52 15.97
C GLU A 69 1.34 -19.47 15.12
N VAL A 70 2.25 -19.94 14.26
CA VAL A 70 2.98 -19.07 13.33
C VAL A 70 2.10 -18.91 12.09
N ILE A 71 1.53 -17.74 11.93
CA ILE A 71 0.72 -17.38 10.75
C ILE A 71 1.69 -17.01 9.62
N GLY A 72 1.63 -17.72 8.50
CA GLY A 72 2.44 -17.44 7.31
C GLY A 72 1.83 -16.37 6.41
N LYS A 73 2.58 -15.94 5.37
CA LYS A 73 2.08 -15.00 4.33
C LYS A 73 0.77 -15.50 3.70
N GLY A 74 0.67 -16.79 3.41
CA GLY A 74 -0.51 -17.40 2.78
C GLY A 74 -1.77 -17.30 3.65
N ASP A 75 -1.65 -17.61 4.94
CA ASP A 75 -2.77 -17.54 5.88
C ASP A 75 -3.23 -16.09 6.10
N LEU A 76 -2.27 -15.15 6.12
CA LEU A 76 -2.56 -13.72 6.18
C LEU A 76 -3.38 -13.26 4.97
N LEU A 77 -3.01 -13.71 3.76
CA LEU A 77 -3.77 -13.39 2.53
C LEU A 77 -5.21 -13.92 2.59
N VAL A 78 -5.43 -15.12 3.11
CA VAL A 78 -6.78 -15.69 3.26
C VAL A 78 -7.62 -14.85 4.24
N LYS A 79 -7.04 -14.45 5.38
CA LYS A 79 -7.72 -13.59 6.36
C LYS A 79 -8.03 -12.20 5.80
N LEU A 80 -7.09 -11.59 5.09
CA LEU A 80 -7.29 -10.29 4.44
C LEU A 80 -8.34 -10.35 3.33
N GLN A 81 -8.37 -11.43 2.56
CA GLN A 81 -9.38 -11.65 1.53
C GLN A 81 -10.79 -11.75 2.15
N ALA A 82 -10.93 -12.48 3.26
CA ALA A 82 -12.20 -12.58 3.98
C ALA A 82 -12.67 -11.22 4.52
N ALA A 83 -11.75 -10.34 4.92
CA ALA A 83 -12.07 -9.02 5.46
C ALA A 83 -12.39 -7.96 4.39
N THR A 84 -11.73 -8.03 3.21
CA THR A 84 -11.75 -6.93 2.22
C THR A 84 -12.47 -7.28 0.91
N SER A 85 -12.76 -8.56 0.66
CA SER A 85 -13.35 -9.06 -0.60
C SER A 85 -12.55 -8.74 -1.88
N PHE A 86 -11.27 -8.36 -1.78
CA PHE A 86 -10.39 -8.17 -2.94
C PHE A 86 -9.86 -9.51 -3.49
N LYS A 87 -9.35 -9.48 -4.73
CA LYS A 87 -8.69 -10.65 -5.33
C LYS A 87 -7.35 -10.89 -4.62
N LYS A 88 -6.97 -12.17 -4.46
CA LYS A 88 -5.71 -12.57 -3.81
C LYS A 88 -4.48 -11.88 -4.40
N LYS A 89 -4.43 -11.73 -5.74
CA LYS A 89 -3.32 -11.08 -6.45
C LYS A 89 -3.15 -9.62 -6.05
N ASP A 90 -4.26 -8.90 -5.91
CA ASP A 90 -4.22 -7.47 -5.58
C ASP A 90 -3.75 -7.26 -4.14
N ILE A 91 -4.20 -8.11 -3.21
CA ILE A 91 -3.77 -8.08 -1.81
C ILE A 91 -2.28 -8.41 -1.69
N GLU A 92 -1.79 -9.38 -2.46
CA GLU A 92 -0.36 -9.73 -2.48
C GLU A 92 0.50 -8.58 -2.98
N LEU A 93 0.10 -7.90 -4.07
CA LEU A 93 0.77 -6.71 -4.58
C LEU A 93 0.77 -5.57 -3.56
N VAL A 94 -0.34 -5.34 -2.86
CA VAL A 94 -0.43 -4.32 -1.80
C VAL A 94 0.52 -4.65 -0.65
N LEU A 95 0.61 -5.91 -0.24
CA LEU A 95 1.48 -6.31 0.86
C LEU A 95 2.97 -6.18 0.48
N GLU A 96 3.34 -6.54 -0.74
CA GLU A 96 4.71 -6.41 -1.24
C GLU A 96 5.12 -4.95 -1.40
N SER A 97 4.26 -4.13 -2.01
CA SER A 97 4.51 -2.69 -2.15
C SER A 97 4.56 -1.98 -0.79
N PHE A 98 3.71 -2.37 0.16
CA PHE A 98 3.75 -1.82 1.52
C PHE A 98 5.09 -2.08 2.21
N VAL A 99 5.61 -3.31 2.14
CA VAL A 99 6.92 -3.65 2.71
C VAL A 99 8.02 -2.85 2.01
N ALA A 100 8.01 -2.77 0.67
CA ALA A 100 8.98 -2.00 -0.10
C ALA A 100 9.00 -0.50 0.30
N VAL A 101 7.82 0.13 0.41
CA VAL A 101 7.70 1.53 0.82
C VAL A 101 8.28 1.75 2.22
N ILE A 102 8.01 0.84 3.18
CA ILE A 102 8.60 0.95 4.52
C ILE A 102 10.13 0.86 4.46
N HIS A 103 10.68 -0.07 3.68
CA HIS A 103 12.12 -0.17 3.50
C HIS A 103 12.69 1.11 2.90
N ASP A 104 12.06 1.69 1.89
CA ASP A 104 12.58 2.88 1.22
C ASP A 104 12.52 4.13 2.11
N GLU A 105 11.38 4.37 2.75
CA GLU A 105 11.20 5.53 3.63
C GLU A 105 12.09 5.44 4.88
N VAL A 106 12.18 4.26 5.50
CA VAL A 106 12.92 4.12 6.77
C VAL A 106 14.42 3.92 6.55
N LEU A 107 14.84 3.12 5.55
CA LEU A 107 16.26 2.83 5.34
C LEU A 107 16.96 3.86 4.46
N HIS A 108 16.34 4.30 3.35
CA HIS A 108 17.00 5.22 2.42
C HIS A 108 16.83 6.68 2.84
N LYS A 109 15.62 7.08 3.26
CA LYS A 109 15.36 8.46 3.69
C LYS A 109 15.60 8.68 5.18
N GLY A 110 15.66 7.62 5.98
CA GLY A 110 15.83 7.71 7.43
C GLY A 110 14.60 8.28 8.14
N ALA A 111 13.42 8.22 7.52
CA ALA A 111 12.18 8.73 8.09
C ALA A 111 11.63 7.79 9.17
N GLU A 112 10.94 8.36 10.16
CA GLU A 112 10.13 7.59 11.11
C GLU A 112 8.70 7.44 10.57
N LEU A 113 8.25 6.22 10.35
CA LEU A 113 6.88 5.95 9.91
C LEU A 113 6.00 5.59 11.11
N ARG A 114 5.04 6.45 11.42
CA ARG A 114 4.07 6.24 12.51
C ARG A 114 2.74 5.78 11.93
N LEU A 115 2.37 4.54 12.21
CA LEU A 115 1.07 3.99 11.86
C LEU A 115 0.20 3.90 13.11
N ARG A 116 -0.92 4.64 13.12
CA ARG A 116 -1.91 4.58 14.20
C ARG A 116 -2.39 3.14 14.37
N ASP A 117 -2.50 2.68 15.61
CA ASP A 117 -2.94 1.33 16.00
C ASP A 117 -2.04 0.17 15.55
N PHE A 118 -0.90 0.45 14.89
CA PHE A 118 0.12 -0.55 14.60
C PHE A 118 1.38 -0.26 15.40
N GLY A 119 2.00 0.91 15.23
CA GLY A 119 3.20 1.31 15.95
C GLY A 119 4.09 2.24 15.13
N THR A 120 5.37 2.36 15.51
CA THR A 120 6.32 3.26 14.86
C THR A 120 7.51 2.48 14.31
N PHE A 121 7.76 2.60 13.01
CA PHE A 121 8.96 2.07 12.38
C PHE A 121 10.06 3.11 12.39
N LYS A 122 11.25 2.72 12.84
CA LYS A 122 12.42 3.57 12.91
C LYS A 122 13.65 2.85 12.40
N GLN A 123 14.61 3.61 11.89
CA GLN A 123 15.91 3.08 11.50
C GLN A 123 16.78 2.88 12.74
N LYS A 124 17.29 1.65 12.93
CA LYS A 124 18.30 1.35 13.94
C LYS A 124 19.64 1.14 13.24
N LYS A 125 20.59 2.02 13.52
CA LYS A 125 21.99 1.87 13.07
C LYS A 125 22.76 1.14 14.16
N THR A 126 23.38 0.02 13.81
CA THR A 126 24.28 -0.72 14.69
C THR A 126 25.71 -0.38 14.33
N GLN A 127 26.54 -0.03 15.31
CA GLN A 127 27.95 0.29 15.07
C GLN A 127 28.77 -0.98 14.80
N PRO A 128 29.83 -0.88 13.97
CA PRO A 128 30.76 -1.98 13.78
C PRO A 128 31.44 -2.35 15.10
N ARG A 129 31.60 -3.65 15.34
CA ARG A 129 32.22 -4.16 16.57
C ARG A 129 33.01 -5.44 16.29
N SER A 130 34.02 -5.67 17.12
CA SER A 130 34.76 -6.93 17.16
C SER A 130 33.92 -8.01 17.88
N GLY A 131 33.79 -9.17 17.24
CA GLY A 131 33.16 -10.37 17.79
C GLY A 131 34.07 -11.58 17.63
N ARG A 132 33.61 -12.73 18.10
CA ARG A 132 34.29 -14.02 17.88
C ARG A 132 33.36 -14.99 17.18
N ASN A 133 33.92 -15.79 16.28
CA ASN A 133 33.17 -16.88 15.67
C ASN A 133 32.79 -17.90 16.76
N PRO A 134 31.50 -18.20 16.98
CA PRO A 134 31.09 -19.16 18.00
C PRO A 134 31.60 -20.59 17.74
N LYS A 135 32.00 -20.92 16.50
CA LYS A 135 32.53 -22.25 16.15
C LYS A 135 34.06 -22.34 16.24
N THR A 136 34.80 -21.30 15.86
CA THR A 136 36.28 -21.34 15.76
C THR A 136 37.00 -20.47 16.79
N GLY A 137 36.31 -19.53 17.43
CA GLY A 137 36.90 -18.62 18.42
C GLY A 137 37.75 -17.48 17.84
N GLU A 138 38.00 -17.49 16.53
CA GLU A 138 38.76 -16.45 15.84
C GLU A 138 38.04 -15.08 15.90
N PRO A 139 38.80 -13.97 16.01
CA PRO A 139 38.23 -12.63 16.00
C PRO A 139 37.69 -12.29 14.61
N ILE A 140 36.44 -11.81 14.54
CA ILE A 140 35.79 -11.36 13.31
C ILE A 140 35.28 -9.93 13.54
N GLU A 141 35.54 -9.05 12.57
CA GLU A 141 34.92 -7.74 12.52
C GLU A 141 33.50 -7.85 11.95
N ILE A 142 32.51 -7.45 12.75
CA ILE A 142 31.11 -7.42 12.34
C ILE A 142 30.82 -6.00 11.88
N ALA A 143 30.62 -5.83 10.57
CA ALA A 143 30.23 -4.56 9.98
C ALA A 143 28.93 -4.03 10.62
N GLY A 144 28.87 -2.71 10.81
CA GLY A 144 27.64 -2.06 11.25
C GLY A 144 26.54 -2.21 10.21
N ALA A 145 25.31 -2.49 10.65
CA ALA A 145 24.16 -2.63 9.78
C ALA A 145 23.04 -1.66 10.19
N SER A 146 22.35 -1.11 9.21
CA SER A 146 21.08 -0.42 9.38
C SER A 146 19.94 -1.42 9.21
N SER A 147 19.10 -1.55 10.23
CA SER A 147 17.89 -2.38 10.16
C SER A 147 16.67 -1.56 10.58
N VAL A 148 15.50 -1.94 10.04
CA VAL A 148 14.22 -1.38 10.48
C VAL A 148 13.85 -2.02 11.81
N THR A 149 13.49 -1.21 12.80
CA THR A 149 12.95 -1.65 14.09
C THR A 149 11.53 -1.11 14.25
N PHE A 150 10.67 -1.91 14.85
CA PHE A 150 9.29 -1.60 15.19
C PHE A 150 9.14 -1.58 16.71
#